data_AF-A0A496E1X9-F1
#
_entry.id   AF-A0A496E1X9-F1
#
_cell.length_a   1.000
_cell.length_b   1.000
_cell.length_c   1.000
_cell.angle_alpha   90.00
_cell.angle_beta   90.00
_cell.angle_gamma   90.00
#
_symmetry.space_group_name_H-M   'P 1'
#
loop_
_entity.id
_entity.type
_entity.pdbx_description
1 polymer ?
#
loop_
_entity_poly.entity_id
_entity_poly.type
_entity_poly.pdbx_seq_one_letter_code
_entity_poly.pdbx_strand_id
1 'polypeptide(L)' 'MRLYSIIIPVYNRPDELDDLLSSLCKQTYVHFEVIVV' A
#
# COMPACT_ATOMS: atom_id res chain seq x y z
N MET A 1 10.31 9.41 -14.21
CA MET A 1 9.47 9.37 -12.99
C MET A 1 10.13 8.44 -11.99
N ARG A 2 10.09 8.73 -10.68
CA ARG A 2 10.69 7.86 -9.65
C ARG A 2 9.68 6.79 -9.23
N LEU A 3 10.08 5.53 -9.15
CA LEU A 3 9.27 4.50 -8.49
C LEU A 3 9.37 4.71 -6.97
N TYR A 4 8.23 4.66 -6.28
CA TYR A 4 8.19 4.63 -4.82
C TYR A 4 7.80 3.22 -4.35
N SER A 5 8.57 2.66 -3.42
CA SER A 5 8.26 1.37 -2.81
C SER A 5 7.64 1.62 -1.44
N ILE A 6 6.40 1.18 -1.25
CA ILE A 6 5.66 1.29 0.01
C ILE A 6 5.75 -0.06 0.71
N ILE A 7 6.47 -0.12 1.83
CA ILE A 7 6.64 -1.34 2.63
C ILE A 7 5.69 -1.28 3.82
N ILE A 8 4.79 -2.25 3.91
CA ILE A 8 3.73 -2.32 4.93
C ILE A 8 3.97 -3.57 5.77
N PRO A 9 4.63 -3.46 6.94
CA PRO A 9 4.69 -4.57 7.88
C PRO A 9 3.32 -4.75 8.54
N VAL A 10 2.79 -5.96 8.52
CA VAL A 10 1.48 -6.25 9.11
C VAL A 10 1.44 -7.64 9.74
N TYR A 11 0.82 -7.77 10.89
CA TYR A 11 0.68 -9.05 11.59
C TYR A 11 -0.75 -9.23 12.11
N ASN A 12 -1.47 -10.21 11.56
CA ASN A 12 -2.85 -10.57 11.92
C ASN A 12 -3.84 -9.38 11.94
N ARG A 13 -3.75 -8.48 10.95
CA ARG A 13 -4.62 -7.30 10.78
C ARG A 13 -5.17 -7.18 9.35
N PRO A 14 -6.00 -8.13 8.89
CA PRO A 14 -6.49 -8.14 7.51
C PRO A 14 -7.46 -6.99 7.20
N ASP A 15 -8.35 -6.65 8.12
CA ASP A 15 -9.36 -5.61 7.90
C ASP A 15 -8.72 -4.23 7.75
N GLU A 16 -7.74 -3.91 8.60
CA GLU A 16 -6.99 -2.65 8.49
C GLU A 16 -6.09 -2.60 7.25
N LEU A 17 -5.57 -3.75 6.79
CA LEU A 17 -4.80 -3.83 5.55
C LEU A 17 -5.69 -3.54 4.34
N ASP A 18 -6.91 -4.08 4.30
CA ASP A 18 -7.86 -3.84 3.21
C ASP A 18 -8.23 -2.36 3.07
N ASP A 19 -8.52 -1.69 4.19
CA ASP A 19 -8.81 -0.25 4.21
C ASP A 19 -7.60 0.57 3.71
N LEU A 20 -6.39 0.20 4.14
CA LEU A 20 -5.15 0.85 3.71
C LEU A 20 -4.92 0.66 2.20
N LEU A 21 -5.02 -0.57 1.69
CA LEU A 21 -4.84 -0.85 0.27
C LEU A 21 -5.90 -0.14 -0.60
N SER A 22 -7.16 -0.09 -0.13
CA SER A 22 -8.25 0.67 -0.78
C SER A 22 -7.93 2.17 -0.89
N SER A 23 -7.24 2.74 0.10
CA SER A 23 -6.79 4.14 0.06
C SER A 23 -5.64 4.36 -0.93
N LEU A 24 -4.74 3.39 -1.08
CA LEU A 24 -3.63 3.45 -2.03
C LEU A 24 -4.13 3.40 -3.48
N CYS A 25 -5.21 2.66 -3.75
CA CYS A 25 -5.85 2.64 -5.07
C CYS A 25 -6.41 4.00 -5.51
N LYS A 26 -6.59 4.95 -4.59
CA LYS A 26 -7.16 6.29 -4.85
C LYS A 26 -6.09 7.39 -4.97
N GLN A 27 -4.81 7.04 -4.90
CA GLN A 27 -3.74 8.03 -5.01
C GLN A 27 -3.69 8.66 -6.40
N THR A 28 -3.45 9.98 -6.47
CA THR A 28 -3.26 10.70 -7.75
C THR A 28 -1.92 10.35 -8.40
N TYR A 29 -0.95 9.91 -7.61
CA TYR A 29 0.34 9.41 -8.07
C TYR A 29 0.32 7.90 -8.12
N VAL A 30 0.51 7.29 -9.30
CA VAL A 30 0.28 5.85 -9.52
C VAL A 30 1.54 5.02 -9.77
N HIS A 31 2.73 5.65 -9.74
CA HIS A 31 3.99 4.96 -10.05
C HIS A 31 4.65 4.43 -8.77
N PHE A 32 3.99 3.49 -8.09
CA PHE A 32 4.48 2.87 -6.87
C PHE A 32 4.22 1.36 -6.84
N GLU A 33 4.97 0.65 -6.01
CA GLU A 33 4.74 -0.75 -5.67
C GLU A 33 4.42 -0.88 -4.17
N VAL A 34 3.67 -1.92 -3.81
CA VAL A 34 3.33 -2.22 -2.43
C VAL A 34 3.91 -3.58 -2.07
N ILE A 35 4.71 -3.61 -1.00
CA ILE A 35 5.34 -4.82 -0.47
C ILE A 35 4.81 -5.02 0.95
N VAL A 36 4.01 -6.06 1.14
CA VAL A 36 3.46 -6.44 2.45
C VAL A 36 4.39 -7.47 3.08
N VAL A 37 4.80 -7.23 4.34
CA VAL A 37 5.73 -8.09 5.10
C VAL A 37 5.09 -8.56 6.40
#